data_AF-A0A1V4T232-F1
#
_entry.id   AF-A0A1V4T232-F1
#
_cell.length_a   1.000
_cell.length_b   1.000
_cell.length_c   1.000
_cell.angle_alpha   90.00
_cell.angle_beta   90.00
_cell.angle_gamma   90.00
#
_symmetry.space_group_name_H-M   'P 1'
#
loop_
_entity.id
_entity.type
_entity.pdbx_description
1 polymer ?
#
loop_
_entity_poly.entity_id
_entity_poly.type
_entity_poly.pdbx_seq_one_letter_code
_entity_poly.pdbx_strand_id
1 'polypeptide(L)'
;YGLLIKSLKNWQTYLKWANDNILDEPLPEKEIDAIVNSVQAHEGGTDNEFSEDYNLAQRIIKEKRVYLYKELLWVLISDEPLTWSSQDEHLRKAIGEIAKGQSASMLSAIFTQLKYHAPIIREDTIFPVRFANGILENGRFDTDDDERFSPYTINIVYDKHAQSVKIVDDYLNHLTQNDENYKRVVLE
;
A
#
# COMPACT_ATOMS: atom_id res chain seq x y z
N TYR A 1 8.71 18.62 -37.04
CA TYR A 1 8.55 19.87 -36.26
C TYR A 1 7.50 19.78 -35.16
N GLY A 2 6.34 19.15 -35.38
CA GLY A 2 5.29 19.01 -34.34
C GLY A 2 5.64 18.19 -33.09
N LEU A 3 6.72 17.40 -33.08
CA LEU A 3 7.16 16.63 -31.90
C LEU A 3 8.14 17.39 -30.98
N LEU A 4 8.84 18.41 -31.50
CA LEU A 4 9.91 19.13 -30.78
C LEU A 4 9.39 20.30 -29.94
N ILE A 5 8.25 20.87 -30.33
CA ILE A 5 7.58 21.94 -29.57
C ILE A 5 6.78 21.34 -28.40
N LYS A 6 6.29 20.10 -28.53
CA LYS A 6 5.46 19.41 -27.52
C LYS A 6 6.18 19.04 -26.24
N SER A 7 7.51 18.85 -26.28
CA SER A 7 8.30 18.53 -25.08
C SER A 7 8.57 19.75 -24.18
N LEU A 8 8.10 20.94 -24.56
CA LEU A 8 8.28 22.16 -23.79
C LEU A 8 7.05 22.44 -22.92
N LYS A 9 7.28 22.62 -21.62
CA LYS A 9 6.25 23.08 -20.69
C LYS A 9 5.69 24.42 -21.21
N ASN A 10 4.36 24.54 -21.32
CA ASN A 10 3.66 25.71 -21.90
C ASN A 10 3.86 25.91 -23.42
N TRP A 11 3.99 24.83 -24.20
CA TRP A 11 4.13 24.88 -25.66
C TRP A 11 3.06 25.72 -26.38
N GLN A 12 1.85 25.82 -25.83
CA GLN A 12 0.75 26.65 -26.36
C GLN A 12 1.13 28.14 -26.40
N THR A 13 1.81 28.63 -25.35
CA THR A 13 2.30 30.00 -25.28
C THR A 13 3.39 30.24 -26.32
N TYR A 14 4.27 29.25 -26.51
CA TYR A 14 5.32 29.32 -27.54
C TYR A 14 4.75 29.27 -28.96
N LEU A 15 3.69 28.48 -29.19
CA LEU A 15 3.02 28.42 -30.49
C LEU A 15 2.35 29.76 -30.83
N LYS A 16 1.63 30.36 -29.87
CA LYS A 16 1.03 31.69 -30.03
C LYS A 16 2.10 32.76 -30.28
N TRP A 17 3.16 32.75 -29.48
CA TRP A 17 4.29 33.66 -29.68
C TRP A 17 4.95 33.49 -31.05
N ALA A 18 5.17 32.26 -31.50
CA ALA A 18 5.77 31.97 -32.80
C ALA A 18 4.86 32.44 -33.95
N ASN A 19 3.55 32.23 -33.83
CA ASN A 19 2.58 32.69 -34.81
C ASN A 19 2.61 34.22 -34.97
N ASP A 20 2.76 34.94 -33.85
CA ASP A 20 2.68 36.40 -33.84
C ASP A 20 4.01 37.10 -34.17
N ASN A 21 5.15 36.40 -34.02
CA ASN A 21 6.48 37.02 -34.10
C ASN A 21 7.43 36.38 -35.11
N ILE A 22 7.13 35.19 -35.64
CA ILE A 22 8.01 34.45 -36.55
C ILE A 22 7.39 34.30 -37.94
N LEU A 23 6.06 34.14 -38.03
CA LEU A 23 5.39 33.99 -39.31
C LEU A 23 5.19 35.35 -39.96
N ASP A 24 5.55 35.46 -41.24
CA ASP A 24 5.30 36.66 -42.05
C ASP A 24 3.80 36.94 -42.18
N GLU A 25 2.98 35.88 -42.17
CA GLU A 25 1.52 35.95 -42.10
C GLU A 25 1.02 35.09 -40.93
N PRO A 26 0.53 35.73 -39.84
CA PRO A 26 -0.02 35.01 -38.70
C PRO A 26 -1.25 34.19 -39.08
N LEU A 27 -1.32 32.95 -38.58
CA LEU A 27 -2.52 32.13 -38.74
C LEU A 27 -3.69 32.75 -37.98
N PRO A 28 -4.93 32.63 -38.49
CA PRO A 28 -6.12 33.04 -37.76
C PRO A 28 -6.25 32.30 -36.44
N GLU A 29 -6.77 32.99 -35.41
CA GLU A 29 -6.93 32.44 -34.05
C GLU A 29 -7.71 31.11 -34.04
N LYS A 30 -8.72 30.98 -34.91
CA LYS A 30 -9.49 29.74 -35.08
C LYS A 30 -8.65 28.55 -35.55
N GLU A 31 -7.63 28.78 -36.38
CA GLU A 31 -6.73 27.72 -36.84
C GLU A 31 -5.73 27.32 -35.76
N ILE A 32 -5.24 28.30 -34.98
CA ILE A 32 -4.41 28.02 -33.81
C ILE A 32 -5.19 27.20 -32.79
N ASP A 33 -6.42 27.60 -32.48
CA ASP A 33 -7.28 26.86 -31.56
C ASP A 33 -7.62 25.48 -32.10
N ALA A 34 -7.84 25.33 -33.42
CA ALA A 34 -8.01 24.02 -34.04
C ALA A 34 -6.75 23.15 -33.91
N ILE A 35 -5.55 23.73 -34.06
CA ILE A 35 -4.28 23.02 -33.85
C ILE A 35 -4.14 22.62 -32.39
N VAL A 36 -4.38 23.53 -31.44
CA VAL A 36 -4.33 23.25 -30.00
C VAL A 36 -5.30 22.13 -29.63
N ASN A 37 -6.55 22.23 -30.07
CA ASN A 37 -7.59 21.23 -29.81
C ASN A 37 -7.29 19.90 -30.53
N SER A 38 -6.69 19.91 -31.72
CA SER A 38 -6.31 18.68 -32.42
C SER A 38 -5.14 17.97 -31.75
N VAL A 39 -4.21 18.73 -31.17
CA VAL A 39 -3.11 18.18 -30.37
C VAL A 39 -3.67 17.60 -29.07
N GLN A 40 -4.59 18.30 -28.39
CA GLN A 40 -5.30 17.83 -27.20
C GLN A 40 -6.21 16.62 -27.47
N ALA A 41 -6.86 16.55 -28.63
CA ALA A 41 -7.66 15.38 -29.01
C ALA A 41 -6.79 14.16 -29.30
N HIS A 42 -5.51 14.36 -29.65
CA HIS A 42 -4.50 13.30 -29.72
C HIS A 42 -3.82 13.03 -28.35
N GLU A 43 -4.12 13.79 -27.29
CA GLU A 43 -3.68 13.54 -25.89
C GLU A 43 -4.52 12.44 -25.20
N GLY A 44 -5.37 11.72 -25.93
CA GLY A 44 -5.88 10.42 -25.47
C GLY A 44 -4.82 9.31 -25.43
N GLY A 45 -3.58 9.60 -25.82
CA GLY A 45 -2.48 8.65 -25.77
C GLY A 45 -1.10 9.30 -25.71
N THR A 46 -0.34 8.88 -24.71
CA THR A 46 1.12 9.04 -24.52
C THR A 46 1.63 10.39 -24.02
N ASP A 47 1.48 10.61 -22.71
CA ASP A 47 2.65 10.77 -21.85
C ASP A 47 2.77 9.50 -21.01
N ASN A 48 3.99 9.12 -20.59
CA ASN A 48 4.26 8.03 -19.65
C ASN A 48 3.73 8.34 -18.22
N GLU A 49 2.64 9.08 -18.10
CA GLU A 49 1.90 9.24 -16.85
C GLU A 49 0.99 8.02 -16.70
N PHE A 50 1.34 7.16 -15.75
CA PHE A 50 0.40 6.17 -15.28
C PHE A 50 -0.93 6.84 -14.90
N SER A 51 -2.02 6.09 -15.03
CA SER A 51 -3.36 6.56 -14.66
C SER A 51 -3.40 7.08 -13.21
N GLU A 52 -4.25 8.06 -12.93
CA GLU A 52 -4.34 8.69 -11.60
C GLU A 52 -4.62 7.67 -10.48
N ASP A 53 -5.41 6.63 -10.76
CA ASP A 53 -5.69 5.53 -9.83
C ASP A 53 -4.44 4.71 -9.52
N TYR A 54 -3.59 4.46 -10.52
CA TYR A 54 -2.30 3.81 -10.31
C TYR A 54 -1.39 4.66 -9.43
N ASN A 55 -1.26 5.96 -9.74
CA ASN A 55 -0.40 6.86 -8.96
C ASN A 55 -0.85 6.96 -7.50
N LEU A 56 -2.16 7.05 -7.27
CA LEU A 56 -2.73 7.04 -5.92
C LEU A 56 -2.50 5.69 -5.23
N ALA A 57 -2.66 4.56 -5.93
CA ALA A 57 -2.39 3.24 -5.38
C ALA A 57 -0.92 3.07 -4.96
N GLN A 58 0.04 3.49 -5.79
CA GLN A 58 1.47 3.47 -5.44
C GLN A 58 1.77 4.31 -4.19
N ARG A 59 1.15 5.49 -4.11
CA ARG A 59 1.26 6.36 -2.94
C ARG A 59 0.69 5.69 -1.68
N ILE A 60 -0.48 5.07 -1.79
CA ILE A 60 -1.11 4.33 -0.68
C ILE A 60 -0.22 3.15 -0.25
N ILE A 61 0.32 2.37 -1.18
CA ILE A 61 1.23 1.25 -0.87
C ILE A 61 2.41 1.71 -0.04
N LYS A 62 3.02 2.83 -0.43
CA LYS A 62 4.19 3.38 0.26
C LYS A 62 3.84 4.01 1.60
N GLU A 63 2.88 4.92 1.64
CA GLU A 63 2.55 5.72 2.83
C GLU A 63 1.80 4.92 3.89
N LYS A 64 0.94 3.98 3.47
CA LYS A 64 0.14 3.15 4.38
C LYS A 64 0.71 1.75 4.56
N ARG A 65 1.87 1.48 3.93
CA ARG A 65 2.60 0.22 4.00
C ARG A 65 1.65 -0.94 3.68
N VAL A 66 1.21 -1.04 2.43
CA VAL A 66 0.26 -2.08 2.02
C VAL A 66 1.01 -3.29 1.47
N TYR A 67 0.65 -4.49 1.90
CA TYR A 67 1.23 -5.75 1.46
C TYR A 67 0.16 -6.76 1.05
N LEU A 68 0.46 -7.64 0.10
CA LEU A 68 -0.39 -8.79 -0.20
C LEU A 68 0.18 -10.03 0.50
N TYR A 69 -0.61 -10.66 1.38
CA TYR A 69 -0.22 -11.88 2.08
C TYR A 69 -1.42 -12.81 2.19
N LYS A 70 -1.26 -14.07 1.74
CA LYS A 70 -2.33 -15.08 1.64
C LYS A 70 -3.58 -14.54 0.93
N GLU A 71 -3.37 -13.95 -0.24
CA GLU A 71 -4.42 -13.34 -1.10
C GLU A 71 -5.19 -12.16 -0.47
N LEU A 72 -4.81 -11.73 0.73
CA LEU A 72 -5.41 -10.60 1.43
C LEU A 72 -4.47 -9.39 1.42
N LEU A 73 -5.05 -8.20 1.21
CA LEU A 73 -4.34 -6.96 1.38
C LEU A 73 -4.27 -6.61 2.87
N TRP A 74 -3.06 -6.39 3.36
CA TRP A 74 -2.79 -5.93 4.71
C TRP A 74 -2.33 -4.48 4.68
N VAL A 75 -2.81 -3.69 5.63
CA VAL A 75 -2.46 -2.28 5.80
C VAL A 75 -2.01 -2.03 7.23
N LEU A 76 -1.06 -1.12 7.41
CA LEU A 76 -0.67 -0.67 8.74
C LEU A 76 -1.72 0.30 9.29
N ILE A 77 -2.24 0.01 10.48
CA ILE A 77 -3.29 0.82 11.12
C ILE A 77 -2.82 1.58 12.36
N SER A 78 -1.68 1.20 12.93
CA SER A 78 -1.05 1.90 14.06
C SER A 78 0.45 1.66 14.02
N ASP A 79 1.25 2.68 14.29
CA ASP A 79 2.70 2.55 14.47
C ASP A 79 3.07 2.17 15.92
N GLU A 80 2.20 2.49 16.89
CA GLU A 80 2.45 2.26 18.32
C GLU A 80 1.17 1.74 19.03
N PRO A 81 1.09 0.43 19.37
CA PRO A 81 1.97 -0.63 18.90
C PRO A 81 1.80 -0.85 17.39
N LEU A 82 2.86 -1.29 16.71
CA LEU A 82 2.83 -1.61 15.29
C LEU A 82 1.75 -2.66 14.99
N THR A 83 0.66 -2.25 14.35
CA THR A 83 -0.54 -3.08 14.18
C THR A 83 -0.96 -3.12 12.72
N TRP A 84 -1.08 -4.33 12.19
CA TRP A 84 -1.49 -4.60 10.82
C TRP A 84 -2.92 -5.12 10.78
N SER A 85 -3.65 -4.84 9.71
CA SER A 85 -4.99 -5.37 9.50
C SER A 85 -5.26 -5.73 8.06
N SER A 86 -5.94 -6.85 7.84
CA SER A 86 -6.50 -7.25 6.55
C SER A 86 -8.00 -6.97 6.41
N GLN A 87 -8.59 -6.23 7.34
CA GLN A 87 -10.02 -5.91 7.29
C GLN A 87 -10.28 -4.83 6.23
N ASP A 88 -11.27 -5.07 5.38
CA ASP A 88 -11.67 -4.17 4.28
C ASP A 88 -11.97 -2.75 4.77
N GLU A 89 -12.56 -2.57 5.95
CA GLU A 89 -12.89 -1.26 6.51
C GLU A 89 -11.64 -0.42 6.77
N HIS A 90 -10.58 -1.02 7.32
CA HIS A 90 -9.31 -0.35 7.57
C HIS A 90 -8.62 0.04 6.27
N LEU A 91 -8.66 -0.85 5.27
CA LEU A 91 -8.10 -0.57 3.95
C LEU A 91 -8.86 0.57 3.26
N ARG A 92 -10.21 0.57 3.30
CA ARG A 92 -11.04 1.66 2.78
C ARG A 92 -10.76 2.99 3.47
N LYS A 93 -10.58 2.98 4.80
CA LYS A 93 -10.22 4.17 5.56
C LYS A 93 -8.85 4.71 5.12
N ALA A 94 -7.85 3.84 5.00
CA ALA A 94 -6.51 4.21 4.54
C ALA A 94 -6.53 4.80 3.12
N ILE A 95 -7.32 4.21 2.21
CA ILE A 95 -7.54 4.75 0.86
C ILE A 95 -8.22 6.12 0.95
N GLY A 96 -9.30 6.25 1.73
CA GLY A 96 -10.08 7.48 1.84
C GLY A 96 -9.31 8.66 2.44
N GLU A 97 -8.31 8.41 3.27
CA GLU A 97 -7.41 9.45 3.81
C GLU A 97 -6.52 10.07 2.72
N ILE A 98 -6.07 9.27 1.74
CA ILE A 98 -5.18 9.72 0.66
C ILE A 98 -5.98 10.18 -0.58
N ALA A 99 -7.01 9.44 -0.96
CA ALA A 99 -7.87 9.68 -2.12
C ALA A 99 -9.14 10.46 -1.75
N LYS A 100 -9.04 11.41 -0.81
CA LYS A 100 -10.19 12.16 -0.29
C LYS A 100 -10.89 12.95 -1.40
N GLY A 101 -12.21 12.81 -1.49
CA GLY A 101 -13.03 13.54 -2.47
C GLY A 101 -13.12 12.86 -3.85
N GLN A 102 -12.47 11.71 -4.04
CA GLN A 102 -12.55 10.94 -5.27
C GLN A 102 -13.88 10.18 -5.39
N SER A 103 -14.29 9.89 -6.63
CA SER A 103 -15.54 9.18 -6.92
C SER A 103 -15.50 7.71 -6.48
N ALA A 104 -16.66 7.09 -6.25
CA ALA A 104 -16.73 5.67 -5.89
C ALA A 104 -16.09 4.75 -6.97
N SER A 105 -16.23 5.11 -8.25
CA SER A 105 -15.58 4.40 -9.35
C SER A 105 -14.05 4.45 -9.24
N MET A 106 -13.52 5.64 -8.93
CA MET A 106 -12.09 5.85 -8.73
C MET A 106 -11.56 5.04 -7.54
N LEU A 107 -12.29 5.00 -6.42
CA LEU A 107 -11.91 4.20 -5.25
C LEU A 107 -11.86 2.69 -5.57
N SER A 108 -12.79 2.20 -6.39
CA SER A 108 -12.80 0.80 -6.85
C SER A 108 -11.62 0.48 -7.77
N ALA A 109 -11.27 1.41 -8.66
CA ALA A 109 -10.10 1.29 -9.52
C ALA A 109 -8.82 1.25 -8.68
N ILE A 110 -8.65 2.16 -7.71
CA ILE A 110 -7.52 2.17 -6.77
C ILE A 110 -7.43 0.84 -6.04
N PHE A 111 -8.53 0.31 -5.51
CA PHE A 111 -8.53 -0.99 -4.81
C PHE A 111 -8.05 -2.13 -5.71
N THR A 112 -8.42 -2.10 -6.99
CA THR A 112 -7.95 -3.06 -8.00
C THR A 112 -6.45 -2.91 -8.24
N GLN A 113 -5.95 -1.68 -8.38
CA GLN A 113 -4.51 -1.41 -8.53
C GLN A 113 -3.71 -1.90 -7.31
N LEU A 114 -4.22 -1.73 -6.09
CA LEU A 114 -3.56 -2.24 -4.88
C LEU A 114 -3.37 -3.76 -4.93
N LYS A 115 -4.37 -4.51 -5.40
CA LYS A 115 -4.24 -5.98 -5.53
C LYS A 115 -3.17 -6.40 -6.53
N TYR A 116 -2.99 -5.65 -7.61
CA TYR A 116 -2.00 -5.98 -8.63
C TYR A 116 -0.58 -5.53 -8.27
N HIS A 117 -0.45 -4.47 -7.47
CA HIS A 117 0.84 -3.79 -7.29
C HIS A 117 1.37 -3.79 -5.86
N ALA A 118 0.58 -4.18 -4.85
CA ALA A 118 1.10 -4.33 -3.50
C ALA A 118 2.21 -5.40 -3.48
N PRO A 119 3.33 -5.15 -2.79
CA PRO A 119 4.38 -6.15 -2.63
C PRO A 119 3.83 -7.43 -2.01
N ILE A 120 4.14 -8.55 -2.66
CA ILE A 120 3.68 -9.87 -2.23
C ILE A 120 4.65 -10.40 -1.18
N ILE A 121 4.12 -10.79 -0.04
CA ILE A 121 4.85 -11.51 0.98
C ILE A 121 4.62 -13.01 0.77
N ARG A 122 5.71 -13.76 0.70
CA ARG A 122 5.65 -15.19 0.43
C ARG A 122 4.95 -15.93 1.58
N GLU A 123 4.22 -16.99 1.26
CA GLU A 123 3.48 -17.77 2.25
C GLU A 123 4.38 -18.54 3.23
N ASP A 124 5.61 -18.87 2.81
CA ASP A 124 6.63 -19.52 3.62
C ASP A 124 7.44 -18.54 4.48
N THR A 125 7.07 -17.24 4.48
CA THR A 125 7.72 -16.25 5.33
C THR A 125 7.42 -16.56 6.79
N ILE A 126 8.48 -16.72 7.58
CA ILE A 126 8.40 -16.84 9.03
C ILE A 126 8.31 -15.42 9.59
N PHE A 127 7.28 -15.16 10.40
CA PHE A 127 7.08 -13.87 11.03
C PHE A 127 7.34 -13.94 12.53
N PRO A 128 7.91 -12.88 13.13
CA PRO A 128 7.94 -12.75 14.58
C PRO A 128 6.52 -12.57 15.12
N VAL A 129 6.28 -13.02 16.35
CA VAL A 129 5.04 -12.70 17.08
C VAL A 129 5.25 -11.39 17.82
N ARG A 130 4.42 -10.40 17.53
CA ARG A 130 4.52 -9.08 18.15
C ARG A 130 3.71 -9.00 19.42
N PHE A 131 4.34 -8.51 20.48
CA PHE A 131 3.73 -8.16 21.76
C PHE A 131 3.70 -6.63 21.92
N ALA A 132 3.00 -6.15 22.94
CA ALA A 132 2.92 -4.71 23.22
C ALA A 132 4.27 -4.07 23.60
N ASN A 133 5.25 -4.88 24.02
CA ASN A 133 6.56 -4.45 24.52
C ASN A 133 7.75 -5.07 23.77
N GLY A 134 7.54 -5.66 22.59
CA GLY A 134 8.61 -6.28 21.83
C GLY A 134 8.14 -7.37 20.87
N ILE A 135 9.08 -8.19 20.42
CA ILE A 135 8.85 -9.29 19.49
C ILE A 135 9.39 -10.61 20.06
N LEU A 136 8.69 -11.70 19.76
CA LEU A 136 9.15 -13.05 20.01
C LEU A 136 9.50 -13.70 18.66
N GLU A 137 10.77 -14.01 18.45
CA GLU A 137 11.28 -14.65 17.23
C GLU A 137 12.21 -15.81 17.62
N ASN A 138 11.95 -17.01 17.11
CA ASN A 138 12.76 -18.20 17.38
C ASN A 138 13.02 -18.46 18.89
N GLY A 139 11.99 -18.25 19.72
CA GLY A 139 12.05 -18.44 21.17
C GLY A 139 12.84 -17.37 21.93
N ARG A 140 13.28 -16.29 21.26
CA ARG A 140 13.96 -15.15 21.87
C ARG A 140 13.04 -13.93 21.84
N PHE A 141 12.91 -13.29 23.00
CA PHE A 141 12.14 -12.07 23.12
C PHE A 141 13.07 -10.87 23.11
N ASP A 142 12.87 -9.99 22.12
CA ASP A 142 13.63 -8.76 21.95
C ASP A 142 12.69 -7.56 22.12
N THR A 143 13.11 -6.56 22.89
CA THR A 143 12.34 -5.33 23.15
C THR A 143 12.56 -4.25 22.10
N ASP A 144 13.40 -4.54 21.10
CA ASP A 144 13.77 -3.56 20.07
C ASP A 144 12.60 -3.27 19.13
N ASP A 145 12.58 -2.03 18.61
CA ASP A 145 11.59 -1.57 17.65
C ASP A 145 11.81 -2.25 16.30
N ASP A 146 11.15 -3.39 16.12
CA ASP A 146 11.07 -4.05 14.83
C ASP A 146 9.91 -3.48 14.02
N GLU A 147 10.19 -2.84 12.89
CA GLU A 147 9.16 -2.31 12.00
C GLU A 147 8.64 -3.35 10.99
N ARG A 148 9.14 -4.59 10.95
CA ARG A 148 8.74 -5.60 9.95
C ARG A 148 7.24 -5.90 10.01
N PHE A 149 6.69 -6.20 8.84
CA PHE A 149 5.35 -6.75 8.72
C PHE A 149 5.24 -8.07 9.51
N SER A 150 4.19 -8.20 10.31
CA SER A 150 3.78 -9.47 10.89
C SER A 150 2.26 -9.51 11.00
N PRO A 151 1.61 -10.60 10.55
CA PRO A 151 0.18 -10.79 10.76
C PRO A 151 -0.15 -11.23 12.20
N TYR A 152 0.87 -11.49 13.03
CA TYR A 152 0.73 -12.01 14.39
C TYR A 152 1.01 -10.91 15.42
N THR A 153 -0.06 -10.28 15.90
CA THR A 153 0.01 -9.28 16.97
C THR A 153 -0.83 -9.74 18.16
N ILE A 154 -0.22 -9.74 19.33
CA ILE A 154 -0.86 -9.99 20.62
C ILE A 154 -0.77 -8.69 21.42
N ASN A 155 -1.92 -8.07 21.69
CA ASN A 155 -1.98 -6.81 22.45
C ASN A 155 -1.87 -7.06 23.97
N ILE A 156 -0.79 -7.72 24.39
CA ILE A 156 -0.41 -7.91 25.79
C ILE A 156 1.09 -7.68 25.95
N VAL A 157 1.51 -7.27 27.14
CA VAL A 157 2.93 -7.18 27.51
C VAL A 157 3.45 -8.59 27.76
N TYR A 158 4.52 -8.97 27.08
CA TYR A 158 5.24 -10.21 27.34
C TYR A 158 5.97 -10.13 28.68
N ASP A 159 5.73 -11.13 29.53
CA ASP A 159 6.43 -11.33 30.79
C ASP A 159 7.00 -12.75 30.85
N LYS A 160 8.33 -12.85 30.82
CA LYS A 160 9.05 -14.14 30.91
C LYS A 160 8.90 -14.83 32.28
N HIS A 161 8.40 -14.10 33.28
CA HIS A 161 8.16 -14.60 34.64
C HIS A 161 6.67 -14.81 34.92
N ALA A 162 5.80 -14.67 33.91
CA ALA A 162 4.39 -14.95 34.04
C ALA A 162 4.17 -16.37 34.59
N GLN A 163 3.33 -16.47 35.62
CA GLN A 163 2.96 -17.76 36.18
C GLN A 163 2.13 -18.55 35.18
N SER A 164 2.34 -19.87 35.13
CA SER A 164 1.52 -20.73 34.29
C SER A 164 0.04 -20.57 34.63
N VAL A 165 -0.77 -20.48 33.59
CA VAL A 165 -2.22 -20.36 33.75
C VAL A 165 -2.79 -21.76 33.85
N LYS A 166 -3.30 -22.11 35.04
CA LYS A 166 -3.82 -23.46 35.33
C LYS A 166 -4.77 -24.01 34.25
N ILE A 167 -5.62 -23.16 33.66
CA ILE A 167 -6.56 -23.60 32.61
C ILE A 167 -5.84 -24.08 31.33
N VAL A 168 -4.71 -23.48 30.99
CA VAL A 168 -3.87 -23.90 29.86
C VAL A 168 -3.24 -25.25 30.18
N ASP A 169 -2.69 -25.40 31.38
CA ASP A 169 -2.15 -26.67 31.86
C ASP A 169 -3.20 -27.78 31.87
N ASP A 170 -4.39 -27.51 32.43
CA ASP A 170 -5.52 -28.44 32.48
C ASP A 170 -5.98 -28.83 31.07
N TYR A 171 -5.96 -27.90 30.10
CA TYR A 171 -6.28 -28.16 28.70
C TYR A 171 -5.20 -29.02 28.00
N LEU A 172 -3.92 -28.72 28.20
CA LEU A 172 -2.81 -29.52 27.69
C LEU A 172 -2.84 -30.93 28.28
N ASN A 173 -3.10 -31.04 29.58
CA ASN A 173 -3.31 -32.30 30.30
C ASN A 173 -4.45 -33.12 29.70
N HIS A 174 -5.57 -32.47 29.37
CA HIS A 174 -6.70 -33.11 28.72
C HIS A 174 -6.36 -33.61 27.30
N LEU A 175 -5.74 -32.76 26.48
CA LEU A 175 -5.33 -33.09 25.10
C LEU A 175 -4.33 -34.25 25.04
N THR A 176 -3.40 -34.27 25.97
CA THR A 176 -2.28 -35.24 26.00
C THR A 176 -2.56 -36.45 26.88
N GLN A 177 -3.74 -36.51 27.52
CA GLN A 177 -4.08 -37.52 28.52
C GLN A 177 -3.03 -37.62 29.65
N ASN A 178 -2.47 -36.47 30.04
CA ASN A 178 -1.37 -36.33 30.99
C ASN A 178 -0.03 -36.95 30.54
N ASP A 179 0.17 -37.24 29.25
CA ASP A 179 1.46 -37.68 28.73
C ASP A 179 2.46 -36.50 28.65
N GLU A 180 3.45 -36.51 29.53
CA GLU A 180 4.50 -35.47 29.61
C GLU A 180 5.37 -35.38 28.36
N ASN A 181 5.61 -36.50 27.67
CA ASN A 181 6.38 -36.48 26.42
C ASN A 181 5.54 -35.82 25.32
N TYR A 182 4.24 -36.13 25.26
CA TYR A 182 3.37 -35.53 24.28
C TYR A 182 3.15 -34.03 24.55
N LYS A 183 3.02 -33.61 25.81
CA LYS A 183 2.99 -32.18 26.17
C LYS A 183 4.23 -31.45 25.69
N ARG A 184 5.41 -32.05 25.84
CA ARG A 184 6.66 -31.44 25.40
C ARG A 184 6.67 -31.19 23.89
N VAL A 185 6.17 -32.16 23.10
CA VAL A 185 6.04 -32.01 21.64
C VAL A 185 5.02 -30.93 21.26
N VAL A 186 3.96 -30.73 22.05
CA VAL A 186 2.97 -29.66 21.80
C VAL A 186 3.51 -28.26 22.15
N LEU A 187 4.46 -28.19 23.07
CA LEU A 187 5.08 -26.94 23.54
C LEU A 187 6.36 -26.55 22.75
N GLU A 188 6.92 -27.47 21.97
CA GLU A 188 8.04 -27.26 21.03
C GLU A 188 7.55 -26.70 19.68
#